data_AF-A0AAW7YV40-F1
#
_entry.id   AF-A0AAW7YV40-F1
#
_cell.length_a   1.000
_cell.length_b   1.000
_cell.length_c   1.000
_cell.angle_alpha   90.00
_cell.angle_beta   90.00
_cell.angle_gamma   90.00
#
_symmetry.space_group_name_H-M   'P 1'
#
loop_
_entity.id
_entity.type
_entity.pdbx_description
1 polymer ?
#
loop_
_entity_poly.entity_id
_entity_poly.type
_entity_poly.pdbx_seq_one_letter_code
_entity_poly.pdbx_strand_id
1 'polypeptide(L)'
;MNIEKDIVFLHSAHSEQDLIAETELAQLSNNFKHCSIRYTLTQNAPANWQGYQGRLNRGMLMDIADLDQRTVFVCGPQAFMQSAKEQLLA
;
A
#
# COMPACT_ATOMS: atom_id res chain seq x y z
N MET A 1 -2.83 16.23 17.10
CA MET A 1 -3.62 15.01 16.81
C MET A 1 -2.62 13.87 16.84
N ASN A 2 -2.86 12.81 17.60
CA ASN A 2 -1.95 11.66 17.69
C ASN A 2 -2.71 10.43 17.23
N ILE A 3 -2.23 9.76 16.17
CA ILE A 3 -2.74 8.45 15.78
C ILE A 3 -1.94 7.44 16.60
N GLU A 4 -2.55 6.84 17.61
CA GLU A 4 -1.89 5.83 18.45
C GLU A 4 -1.76 4.48 17.73
N LYS A 5 -2.59 4.24 16.71
CA LYS A 5 -2.63 3.00 15.95
C LYS A 5 -1.51 2.95 14.91
N ASP A 6 -0.87 1.79 14.79
CA ASP A 6 0.07 1.46 13.73
C ASP A 6 -0.70 1.12 12.44
N ILE A 7 -0.51 1.96 11.42
CA ILE A 7 -1.21 1.89 10.14
C ILE A 7 -0.18 1.72 9.02
N VAL A 8 -0.41 0.71 8.18
CA VAL A 8 0.28 0.55 6.90
C VAL A 8 -0.74 0.66 5.79
N PHE A 9 -0.58 1.65 4.91
CA PHE A 9 -1.41 1.83 3.74
C PHE A 9 -0.61 1.47 2.48
N LEU A 10 -1.04 0.44 1.76
CA LEU A 10 -0.44 0.02 0.51
C LEU A 10 -1.40 0.33 -0.64
N HIS A 11 -1.03 1.27 -1.49
CA HIS A 11 -1.85 1.69 -2.63
C HIS A 11 -1.27 1.15 -3.95
N SER A 12 -2.10 0.42 -4.69
CA SER A 12 -1.79 -0.05 -6.04
C SER A 12 -2.45 0.87 -7.06
N ALA A 13 -1.65 1.39 -7.99
CA ALA A 13 -2.10 2.24 -9.08
C ALA A 13 -1.53 1.76 -10.42
N HIS A 14 -2.03 2.30 -11.53
CA HIS A 14 -1.43 2.03 -12.83
C HIS A 14 -0.08 2.73 -12.92
N SER A 15 -0.05 4.06 -12.84
CA SER A 15 1.15 4.89 -12.90
C SER A 15 1.15 5.97 -11.80
N GLU A 16 2.23 6.74 -11.68
CA GLU A 16 2.41 7.76 -10.62
C GLU A 16 1.28 8.82 -10.64
N GLN A 17 0.84 9.24 -11.84
CA GLN A 17 -0.26 10.20 -12.00
C GLN A 17 -1.63 9.68 -11.52
N ASP A 18 -1.76 8.36 -11.31
CA ASP A 18 -3.00 7.73 -10.83
C ASP A 18 -3.03 7.62 -9.29
N LEU A 19 -1.97 8.05 -8.60
CA LEU A 19 -1.90 8.06 -7.14
C LEU A 19 -2.83 9.12 -6.57
N ILE A 20 -3.88 8.67 -5.89
CA ILE A 20 -4.88 9.55 -5.32
C ILE A 20 -4.34 10.17 -4.03
N ALA A 21 -4.42 11.50 -3.91
CA ALA A 21 -4.07 12.26 -2.71
C ALA A 21 -2.64 11.99 -2.20
N GLU A 22 -1.69 11.76 -3.12
CA GLU A 22 -0.31 11.41 -2.77
C GLU A 22 0.35 12.44 -1.84
N THR A 23 0.14 13.73 -2.11
CA THR A 23 0.71 14.81 -1.31
C THR A 23 0.14 14.81 0.12
N GLU A 24 -1.17 14.66 0.26
CA GLU A 24 -1.84 14.59 1.55
C GLU A 24 -1.44 13.33 2.33
N LEU A 25 -1.33 12.18 1.66
CA LEU A 25 -0.84 10.93 2.26
C LEU A 25 0.62 11.05 2.72
N ALA A 26 1.48 11.73 1.95
CA ALA A 26 2.86 12.02 2.35
C ALA A 26 2.91 12.97 3.57
N GLN A 27 2.00 13.94 3.65
CA GLN A 27 1.87 14.77 4.86
C GLN A 27 1.42 13.94 6.06
N LEU A 28 0.51 12.97 5.87
CA LEU A 28 0.08 12.07 6.94
C LEU A 28 1.24 11.21 7.47
N SER A 29 2.05 10.59 6.61
CA SER A 29 3.20 9.80 7.07
C SER A 29 4.24 10.66 7.79
N ASN A 30 4.48 11.88 7.33
CA ASN A 30 5.43 12.80 7.97
C ASN A 30 4.95 13.28 9.35
N ASN A 31 3.64 13.47 9.52
CA ASN A 31 3.05 13.98 10.76
C ASN A 31 2.78 12.87 11.79
N PHE A 32 2.63 11.61 11.35
CA PHE A 32 2.28 10.49 12.21
C PHE A 32 3.34 9.37 12.12
N LYS A 33 4.16 9.24 13.17
CA LYS A 33 5.24 8.23 13.24
C LYS A 33 4.76 6.79 13.06
N HIS A 34 3.50 6.51 13.36
CA HIS A 34 2.89 5.18 13.29
C HIS A 34 2.07 4.99 12.00
N CYS A 35 2.31 5.80 10.97
CA CYS A 35 1.65 5.70 9.67
C CYS A 35 2.68 5.53 8.55
N SER A 36 2.73 4.34 7.94
CA SER A 36 3.57 4.05 6.78
C SER A 36 2.71 3.98 5.52
N ILE A 37 3.08 4.78 4.52
CA ILE A 37 2.45 4.77 3.20
C ILE A 37 3.40 4.08 2.21
N ARG A 38 2.88 3.12 1.45
CA ARG A 38 3.62 2.36 0.44
C ARG A 38 2.84 2.35 -0.86
N TYR A 39 3.56 2.34 -1.98
CA TYR A 39 2.96 2.39 -3.31
C TYR A 39 3.48 1.25 -4.18
N THR A 40 2.62 0.72 -5.05
CA THR A 40 3.03 -0.13 -6.17
C THR A 40 2.42 0.37 -7.47
N LEU A 41 3.26 0.52 -8.49
CA LEU A 41 2.83 0.88 -9.85
C LEU A 41 2.80 -0.36 -10.72
N THR A 42 1.64 -0.67 -11.28
CA THR A 42 1.45 -1.86 -12.09
C THR A 42 1.87 -1.67 -13.55
N GLN A 43 2.02 -0.42 -13.99
CA GLN A 43 2.35 -0.01 -15.35
C GLN A 43 3.21 1.27 -15.31
N ASN A 44 4.01 1.52 -16.35
CA ASN A 44 4.66 2.83 -16.56
C ASN A 44 5.37 3.43 -15.33
N ALA A 45 5.99 2.60 -14.48
CA ALA A 45 6.79 3.10 -13.36
C ALA A 45 7.99 3.89 -13.92
N PRO A 46 8.20 5.15 -13.49
CA PRO A 46 9.31 5.93 -13.99
C PRO A 46 10.65 5.36 -13.51
N ALA A 47 11.74 5.68 -14.21
CA ALA A 47 13.06 5.11 -13.91
C ALA A 47 13.57 5.43 -12.49
N ASN A 48 13.13 6.55 -11.92
CA ASN A 48 13.46 6.97 -10.56
C ASN A 48 12.47 6.48 -9.50
N TRP A 49 11.48 5.65 -9.86
CA TRP A 49 10.49 5.12 -8.93
C TRP A 49 11.14 4.28 -7.82
N GLN A 50 10.84 4.64 -6.57
CA GLN A 50 11.40 3.97 -5.39
C GLN A 50 10.42 3.00 -4.72
N GLY A 51 9.14 3.03 -5.12
CA GLY A 51 8.13 2.10 -4.62
C GLY A 51 8.21 0.72 -5.28
N TYR A 52 7.27 -0.14 -4.92
CA TYR A 52 7.16 -1.44 -5.57
C TYR A 52 6.70 -1.30 -7.04
N GLN A 53 6.97 -2.34 -7.83
CA GLN A 53 6.51 -2.43 -9.21
C GLN A 53 5.73 -3.73 -9.42
N GLY A 54 4.66 -3.65 -10.20
CA GLY A 54 3.78 -4.78 -10.50
C GLY A 54 2.53 -4.84 -9.62
N ARG A 55 1.75 -5.90 -9.84
CA ARG A 55 0.52 -6.18 -9.07
C ARG A 55 0.88 -6.63 -7.65
N LEU A 56 -0.02 -6.36 -6.71
CA LEU A 56 0.09 -6.81 -5.33
C LEU A 56 0.45 -8.31 -5.29
N ASN A 57 1.49 -8.64 -4.55
CA ASN A 57 1.98 -10.00 -4.40
C ASN A 57 2.47 -10.25 -2.96
N ARG A 58 2.73 -11.52 -2.65
CA ARG A 58 3.16 -11.96 -1.32
C ARG A 58 4.43 -11.26 -0.83
N GLY A 59 5.40 -11.00 -1.70
CA GLY A 59 6.64 -10.31 -1.35
C GLY A 59 6.38 -8.93 -0.74
N MET A 60 5.54 -8.13 -1.41
CA MET A 60 5.14 -6.81 -0.91
C MET A 60 4.43 -6.88 0.45
N LEU A 61 3.63 -7.93 0.67
CA LEU A 61 2.93 -8.15 1.94
C LEU A 61 3.87 -8.60 3.07
N MET A 62 4.88 -9.41 2.78
CA MET A 62 5.85 -9.88 3.78
C MET A 62 6.74 -8.76 4.32
N ASP A 63 6.88 -7.66 3.60
CA ASP A 63 7.57 -6.46 4.10
C ASP A 63 6.76 -5.71 5.19
N ILE A 64 5.53 -6.14 5.48
CA ILE A 64 4.67 -5.57 6.52
C ILE A 64 4.87 -6.39 7.80
N ALA A 65 5.46 -5.78 8.82
CA ALA A 65 5.69 -6.43 10.11
C ALA A 65 4.37 -6.84 10.79
N ASP A 66 4.34 -8.02 11.41
CA ASP A 66 3.21 -8.55 12.18
C ASP A 66 1.88 -8.57 11.39
N LEU A 67 1.94 -8.78 10.07
CA LEU A 67 0.75 -8.75 9.21
C LEU A 67 -0.36 -9.70 9.66
N ASP A 68 -0.01 -10.85 10.23
CA ASP A 68 -0.92 -11.85 10.78
C ASP A 68 -1.69 -11.36 12.02
N GLN A 69 -1.14 -10.38 12.75
CA GLN A 69 -1.76 -9.76 13.93
C GLN A 69 -2.55 -8.48 13.59
N ARG A 70 -2.49 -8.02 12.33
CA ARG A 70 -3.15 -6.79 11.89
C ARG A 70 -4.56 -7.06 11.40
N THR A 71 -5.45 -6.10 11.65
CA THR A 71 -6.74 -6.05 10.94
C THR A 71 -6.51 -5.49 9.53
N VAL A 72 -6.82 -6.28 8.51
CA VAL A 72 -6.61 -5.90 7.11
C VAL A 72 -7.91 -5.45 6.48
N PHE A 73 -7.89 -4.28 5.85
CA PHE A 73 -8.98 -3.75 5.04
C PHE A 73 -8.55 -3.70 3.58
N VAL A 74 -9.38 -4.21 2.67
CA VAL A 74 -9.09 -4.23 1.24
C VAL A 74 -10.26 -3.60 0.49
N CYS A 75 -9.96 -2.68 -0.41
CA CYS A 75 -10.92 -2.09 -1.34
C CYS A 75 -10.32 -2.03 -2.75
N GLY A 76 -11.18 -1.84 -3.75
CA GLY A 76 -10.79 -1.71 -5.15
C GLY A 76 -11.65 -2.56 -6.07
N PRO A 77 -11.24 -2.71 -7.34
CA PRO A 77 -11.94 -3.57 -8.28
C PRO A 77 -12.06 -5.01 -7.77
N GLN A 78 -13.13 -5.71 -8.14
CA GLN A 78 -13.40 -7.07 -7.66
C GLN A 78 -12.21 -8.02 -7.87
N ALA A 79 -11.58 -7.99 -9.04
CA ALA A 79 -10.41 -8.81 -9.34
C ALA A 79 -9.19 -8.50 -8.46
N PHE A 80 -9.01 -7.23 -8.08
CA PHE A 80 -7.96 -6.83 -7.15
C PHE A 80 -8.24 -7.38 -5.75
N MET A 81 -9.47 -7.19 -5.24
CA MET A 81 -9.84 -7.68 -3.91
C MET A 81 -9.72 -9.21 -3.79
N GLN A 82 -10.08 -9.94 -4.85
CA GLN A 82 -9.92 -11.40 -4.91
C GLN A 82 -8.44 -11.80 -4.86
N SER A 83 -7.59 -11.18 -5.69
CA SER A 83 -6.14 -11.43 -5.66
C SER A 83 -5.53 -11.09 -4.30
N ALA A 84 -5.87 -9.94 -3.71
CA ALA A 84 -5.38 -9.54 -2.40
C ALA A 84 -5.76 -10.57 -1.32
N LYS A 85 -7.00 -11.06 -1.34
CA LYS A 85 -7.45 -12.11 -0.43
C LYS A 85 -6.63 -13.39 -0.59
N GLU A 86 -6.36 -13.84 -1.82
CA GLU A 86 -5.52 -15.00 -2.09
C GLU A 86 -4.10 -14.80 -1.55
N GLN A 87 -3.49 -13.64 -1.80
CA GLN A 87 -2.13 -13.34 -1.32
C GLN A 87 -2.05 -13.24 0.22
N LEU A 88 -3.12 -12.81 0.88
CA LEU A 88 -3.19 -12.69 2.34
C LEU A 88 -3.43 -14.04 3.05
N LEU A 89 -4.12 -14.97 2.40
CA LEU A 89 -4.46 -16.28 2.97
C LEU A 89 -3.49 -17.40 2.57
N ALA A 90 -2.53 -17.11 1.68
CA ALA A 90 -1.51 -18.03 1.20
C ALA A 90 -0.31 -18.18 2.14
#